data_AF-A0A3A8SL02-F1
#
_entry.id   AF-A0A3A8SL02-F1
#
_cell.length_a   1.000
_cell.length_b   1.000
_cell.length_c   1.000
_cell.angle_alpha   90.00
_cell.angle_beta   90.00
_cell.angle_gamma   90.00
#
_symmetry.space_group_name_H-M   'P 1'
#
loop_
_entity.id
_entity.type
_entity.pdbx_description
1 polymer ?
#
loop_
_entity_poly.entity_id
_entity_poly.type
_entity_poly.pdbx_seq_one_letter_code
_entity_poly.pdbx_strand_id
1 'polypeptide(L)' 'MTPPNSCDESVDVGWCRVYSDRVPCNNGIEMYAIWTPDGWCIPRDVCKYSQGPELTCPQ' A
#
# COMPACT_ATOMS: atom_id res chain seq x y z
N MET A 1 9.99 -7.94 -1.58
CA MET A 1 9.12 -8.15 -0.40
C MET A 1 8.11 -9.22 -0.77
N THR A 2 7.89 -10.19 0.11
CA THR A 2 6.81 -11.17 -0.05
C THR A 2 5.48 -10.45 0.19
N PRO A 3 4.40 -10.76 -0.55
CA PRO A 3 3.05 -10.28 -0.23
C PRO A 3 2.71 -10.60 1.22
N PRO A 4 2.13 -9.67 1.99
CA PRO A 4 1.78 -9.93 3.36
C PRO A 4 0.51 -10.78 3.38
N ASN A 5 0.35 -11.56 4.43
CA ASN A 5 -0.87 -12.34 4.65
C ASN A 5 -1.93 -11.52 5.39
N SER A 6 -1.57 -10.33 5.88
CA SER A 6 -2.36 -9.38 6.66
C SER A 6 -2.02 -7.93 6.26
N CYS A 7 -2.82 -6.94 6.67
CA CYS A 7 -2.44 -5.53 6.56
C CYS A 7 -2.06 -4.95 7.94
N ASP A 8 -1.48 -5.75 8.82
CA ASP A 8 -1.17 -5.31 10.17
C ASP A 8 0.17 -4.56 10.16
N GLU A 9 0.11 -3.23 10.26
CA GLU A 9 1.30 -2.37 10.21
C GLU A 9 2.32 -2.67 11.33
N SER A 10 1.91 -3.34 12.41
CA SER A 10 2.79 -3.74 13.50
C SER A 10 3.64 -4.98 13.17
N VAL A 11 3.18 -5.79 12.21
CA VAL A 11 3.83 -7.05 11.78
C VAL A 11 4.39 -6.92 10.37
N ASP A 12 3.61 -6.36 9.45
CA ASP A 12 3.90 -6.17 8.03
C ASP A 12 4.57 -4.82 7.78
N VAL A 13 5.72 -4.60 8.41
CA VAL A 13 6.48 -3.35 8.29
C VAL A 13 6.77 -3.03 6.81
N GLY A 14 6.35 -1.85 6.38
CA GLY A 14 6.49 -1.40 4.99
C GLY A 14 5.25 -1.65 4.12
N TRP A 15 4.15 -2.15 4.69
CA TRP A 15 2.84 -2.22 4.05
C TRP A 15 1.87 -1.23 4.70
N CYS A 16 0.95 -0.71 3.89
CA CYS A 16 -0.18 0.11 4.34
C CYS A 16 -1.48 -0.59 3.98
N ARG A 17 -2.47 -0.50 4.87
CA ARG A 17 -3.87 -0.78 4.52
C ARG A 17 -4.43 0.36 3.69
N VAL A 18 -5.21 0.06 2.66
CA VAL A 18 -5.88 1.03 1.81
C VAL A 18 -7.35 0.64 1.62
N TYR A 19 -8.17 1.60 1.18
CA TYR A 19 -9.61 1.40 1.01
C TYR A 19 -9.99 0.83 -0.37
N SER A 20 -9.05 0.80 -1.31
CA SER A 20 -9.28 0.45 -2.71
C SER A 20 -8.16 -0.44 -3.24
N ASP A 21 -8.46 -1.27 -4.24
CA ASP A 21 -7.47 -2.06 -4.97
C ASP A 21 -6.54 -1.17 -5.82
N ARG A 22 -6.91 0.10 -6.02
CA ARG A 22 -6.15 1.09 -6.78
C ARG A 22 -5.74 2.27 -5.93
N VAL A 23 -4.46 2.57 -6.00
CA VAL A 23 -3.85 3.67 -5.26
C VAL A 23 -3.19 4.62 -6.25
N PRO A 24 -3.72 5.85 -6.42
CA PRO A 24 -3.13 6.82 -7.32
C PRO A 24 -1.86 7.41 -6.71
N CYS A 25 -0.75 7.28 -7.43
CA CYS A 25 0.47 8.03 -7.15
C CYS A 25 0.39 9.45 -7.75
N ASN A 26 1.27 10.34 -7.29
CA ASN A 26 1.23 11.77 -7.63
C ASN A 26 1.51 12.07 -9.13
N ASN A 27 2.16 11.16 -9.84
CA ASN A 27 2.35 11.25 -11.29
C ASN A 27 1.16 10.72 -12.11
N GLY A 28 0.04 10.34 -11.47
CA GLY A 28 -1.15 9.79 -12.10
C GLY A 28 -1.09 8.29 -12.43
N ILE A 29 0.00 7.60 -12.08
CA ILE A 29 0.07 6.13 -12.18
C ILE A 29 -0.73 5.52 -11.02
N GLU A 30 -1.63 4.60 -11.35
CA GLU A 30 -2.32 3.77 -10.36
C GLU A 30 -1.50 2.53 -10.03
N MET A 31 -1.29 2.29 -8.74
CA MET A 31 -0.66 1.09 -8.22
C MET A 31 -1.72 0.14 -7.66
N TYR A 32 -1.49 -1.16 -7.82
CA TYR A 32 -2.45 -2.18 -7.39
C TYR A 32 -2.12 -2.70 -6.00
N ALA A 33 -3.13 -2.73 -5.14
CA ALA A 33 -3.07 -3.36 -3.83
C ALA A 33 -3.36 -4.86 -3.91
N ILE A 34 -2.96 -5.59 -2.88
CA ILE A 34 -3.15 -7.03 -2.73
C ILE A 34 -4.28 -7.24 -1.73
N TRP A 35 -5.21 -8.14 -2.05
CA TRP A 35 -6.28 -8.52 -1.12
C TRP A 35 -5.74 -9.47 -0.06
N THR A 36 -5.96 -9.12 1.20
CA THR A 36 -5.74 -9.97 2.37
C THR A 36 -7.04 -10.09 3.17
N PRO A 37 -7.13 -11.02 4.14
CA PRO A 37 -8.30 -11.13 5.02
C PRO A 37 -8.65 -9.84 5.77
N ASP A 38 -7.65 -8.98 6.03
CA ASP A 38 -7.85 -7.69 6.71
C ASP A 38 -8.25 -6.57 5.74
N GLY A 39 -8.07 -6.75 4.43
CA GLY A 39 -8.43 -5.80 3.39
C GLY A 39 -7.34 -5.63 2.33
N TRP A 40 -7.38 -4.50 1.63
CA TRP A 40 -6.39 -4.16 0.62
C TRP A 40 -5.09 -3.67 1.27
N CYS A 41 -3.97 -4.34 1.01
CA CYS A 41 -2.65 -3.89 1.44
C CYS A 41 -1.76 -3.52 0.26
N ILE A 42 -0.92 -2.52 0.42
CA ILE A 42 0.02 -2.10 -0.61
C ILE A 42 1.36 -1.72 0.03
N PRO A 43 2.51 -1.89 -0.67
CA PRO A 43 3.77 -1.42 -0.14
C PRO A 43 3.73 0.10 0.08
N ARG A 44 4.18 0.56 1.24
CA ARG A 44 4.19 1.99 1.61
C ARG A 44 5.04 2.83 0.66
N ASP A 45 6.07 2.20 0.11
CA ASP A 45 7.04 2.79 -0.80
C ASP A 45 6.68 2.56 -2.28
N VAL A 46 5.48 2.06 -2.59
CA VAL A 46 5.04 1.76 -3.96
C VAL A 46 5.11 3.00 -4.87
N CYS A 47 4.85 4.19 -4.34
CA CYS A 47 4.91 5.45 -5.07
C CYS A 47 6.28 6.14 -5.06
N LYS A 48 7.32 5.55 -4.46
CA LYS A 48 8.65 6.19 -4.29
C LYS A 48 9.30 6.59 -5.62
N TYR A 49 9.09 5.79 -6.66
CA TYR A 49 9.60 6.06 -8.01
C TYR A 49 8.63 6.86 -8.89
N SER A 50 7.41 7.08 -8.40
CA SER A 50 6.34 7.79 -9.09
C SER A 50 6.23 9.26 -8.65
N GLN A 51 7.29 9.83 -8.08
CA GLN A 51 7.32 11.19 -7.51
C GLN A 51 6.18 11.46 -6.50
N GLY A 52 5.63 10.39 -5.92
CA GLY A 52 4.56 10.47 -4.95
C GLY A 52 5.07 10.57 -3.52
N PRO A 53 4.33 11.22 -2.62
CA PRO A 53 4.60 11.11 -1.20
C PRO A 53 4.50 9.64 -0.77
N GLU A 54 5.19 9.27 0.31
CA GLU A 54 4.90 7.99 0.97
C GLU A 54 3.40 7.90 1.27
N LEU A 55 2.82 6.73 1.03
CA LEU A 55 1.43 6.49 1.40
C LEU A 55 1.28 6.73 2.90
N THR A 56 0.41 7.67 3.25
CA THR A 56 0.02 7.86 4.65
C THR A 56 -0.96 6.73 4.96
N CYS A 57 -0.48 5.67 5.62
CA CYS A 57 -1.35 4.59 6.03
C CYS A 57 -2.44 5.17 6.96
N PRO A 58 -3.72 4.79 6.78
CA PRO A 58 -4.77 5.21 7.69
C PRO A 58 -4.49 4.62 9.09
N GLN A 59 -4.30 5.50 10.08
CA GLN A 59 -4.11 5.12 11.50
C GLN A 59 -5.35 4.46 12.10
#